data_AF-A0A447N461-F1
#
_entry.id   AF-A0A447N461-F1
#
_cell.length_a   1.000
_cell.length_b   1.000
_cell.length_c   1.000
_cell.angle_alpha   90.00
_cell.angle_beta   90.00
_cell.angle_gamma   90.00
#
_symmetry.space_group_name_H-M   'P 1'
#
loop_
_entity.id
_entity.type
_entity.pdbx_description
1 polymer ?
#
loop_
_entity_poly.entity_id
_entity_poly.type
_entity_poly.pdbx_seq_one_letter_code
_entity_poly.pdbx_strand_id
1 'polypeptide(L)'
;MEHKSARAKVQAFGGFLTAMVIPNIGAFIAWGFITALFIPTGWMPNEHFAKIVGPMITYLLPVMIGSTGGHLVGGKRGAVMGGIGTIGVIIGADIPMFLGSMIMGPLGGLVIKYIDRLLEKRIPAGFEMVINNFSLGIAGMILCLLGFEVIGPAVLIANNFVKECIESLVHAGYLPLLSLINEPAKILFLNNAIDQGVYYPLGMQQASETGKSIFFMVASNPGPGLGLLLAFTLFGKGMAKKSAPGAMIIHFLGGIHELYFPYVLMKPLTLIAMIAGGMSGTWVFNLLDGGLVAGPSPGSIFAYLALTPKGSFLATIAGVTAGTAVTFIITAFILKMEKSSEADSEDTFSDSAKAVKAMKQEGKFSYRDVKRIAFVCDAGWAPAQWAPQRSADVWKRRA
;
A
#
# COMPACT_ATOMS: atom_id res chain seq x y z
N MET A 1 -26.55 20.52 5.50
CA MET A 1 -25.56 19.55 5.02
C MET A 1 -25.53 19.66 3.50
N GLU A 2 -24.48 20.28 2.96
CA GLU A 2 -24.34 20.51 1.53
C GLU A 2 -24.27 19.16 0.80
N HIS A 3 -25.18 18.93 -0.16
CA HIS A 3 -25.16 17.71 -0.98
C HIS A 3 -23.90 17.70 -1.84
N LYS A 4 -22.77 17.24 -1.30
CA LYS A 4 -21.57 16.96 -2.07
C LYS A 4 -21.97 16.00 -3.20
N SER A 5 -21.83 16.47 -4.45
CA SER A 5 -22.02 15.67 -5.66
C SER A 5 -21.28 14.33 -5.54
N ALA A 6 -21.81 13.25 -6.15
CA ALA A 6 -21.17 11.93 -6.14
C ALA A 6 -19.68 12.01 -6.57
N ARG A 7 -19.36 12.90 -7.50
CA ARG A 7 -17.99 13.22 -7.91
C ARG A 7 -17.13 13.72 -6.75
N ALA A 8 -17.64 14.64 -5.93
CA ALA A 8 -16.92 15.21 -4.80
C ALA A 8 -16.69 14.17 -3.68
N LYS A 9 -17.61 13.21 -3.50
CA LYS A 9 -17.42 12.09 -2.55
C LYS A 9 -16.33 11.13 -3.02
N VAL A 10 -16.33 10.75 -4.30
CA VAL A 10 -15.28 9.89 -4.88
C VAL A 10 -13.92 10.59 -4.81
N GLN A 11 -13.86 11.88 -5.09
CA GLN A 11 -12.63 12.67 -4.99
C GLN A 11 -12.12 12.76 -3.55
N ALA A 12 -13.01 12.99 -2.57
CA ALA A 12 -12.65 13.03 -1.15
C ALA A 12 -12.16 11.65 -0.65
N PHE A 13 -12.81 10.57 -1.09
CA PHE A 13 -12.40 9.20 -0.76
C PHE A 13 -11.02 8.87 -1.35
N GLY A 14 -10.80 9.16 -2.63
CA GLY A 14 -9.49 8.97 -3.28
C GLY A 14 -8.40 9.84 -2.64
N GLY A 15 -8.72 11.08 -2.27
CA GLY A 15 -7.81 11.96 -1.54
C GLY A 15 -7.42 11.41 -0.16
N PHE A 16 -8.37 10.80 0.56
CA PHE A 16 -8.10 10.17 1.84
C PHE A 16 -7.20 8.93 1.70
N LEU A 17 -7.48 8.04 0.73
CA LEU A 17 -6.60 6.90 0.44
C LEU A 17 -5.20 7.37 0.01
N THR A 18 -5.13 8.45 -0.77
CA THR A 18 -3.86 9.08 -1.16
C THR A 18 -3.05 9.49 0.05
N ALA A 19 -3.68 10.17 1.01
CA ALA A 19 -3.01 10.62 2.23
C ALA A 19 -2.51 9.46 3.11
N MET A 20 -3.11 8.27 2.99
CA MET A 20 -2.63 7.08 3.69
C MET A 20 -1.43 6.42 3.04
N VAL A 21 -1.32 6.48 1.71
CA VAL A 21 -0.31 5.73 0.95
C VAL A 21 0.91 6.57 0.60
N ILE A 22 0.72 7.84 0.19
CA ILE A 22 1.83 8.72 -0.25
C ILE A 22 2.97 8.81 0.76
N PRO A 23 2.72 9.04 2.08
CA PRO A 23 3.80 9.13 3.06
C PRO A 23 4.65 7.87 3.15
N ASN A 24 4.10 6.73 2.71
CA ASN A 24 4.70 5.41 2.81
C ASN A 24 5.37 4.94 1.50
N ILE A 25 5.29 5.70 0.39
CA ILE A 25 5.85 5.32 -0.92
C ILE A 25 7.35 4.98 -0.84
N GLY A 26 8.11 5.68 0.00
CA GLY A 26 9.54 5.37 0.19
C GLY A 26 9.78 3.93 0.65
N ALA A 27 8.93 3.40 1.52
CA ALA A 27 9.03 2.02 1.98
C ALA A 27 8.63 1.02 0.89
N PHE A 28 7.63 1.33 0.06
CA PHE A 28 7.29 0.52 -1.12
C PHE A 28 8.45 0.45 -2.11
N ILE A 29 9.14 1.56 -2.36
CA ILE A 29 10.30 1.59 -3.26
C ILE A 29 11.46 0.79 -2.67
N ALA A 30 11.75 0.95 -1.37
CA ALA A 30 12.82 0.20 -0.70
C ALA A 30 12.55 -1.31 -0.74
N TRP A 31 11.32 -1.72 -0.40
CA TRP A 31 10.86 -3.10 -0.55
C TRP A 31 11.00 -3.58 -1.99
N GLY A 32 10.56 -2.78 -2.96
CA GLY A 32 10.62 -3.09 -4.38
C GLY A 32 12.05 -3.33 -4.87
N PHE A 33 13.03 -2.51 -4.47
CA PHE A 33 14.43 -2.73 -4.81
C PHE A 33 15.03 -3.97 -4.16
N ILE A 34 14.78 -4.20 -2.87
CA ILE A 34 15.23 -5.42 -2.18
C ILE A 34 14.66 -6.65 -2.91
N THR A 35 13.40 -6.57 -3.31
CA THR A 35 12.72 -7.65 -4.02
C THR A 35 13.32 -7.87 -5.40
N ALA A 36 13.43 -6.81 -6.22
CA ALA A 36 13.99 -6.90 -7.57
C ALA A 36 15.46 -7.36 -7.58
N LEU A 37 16.23 -7.09 -6.52
CA LEU A 37 17.62 -7.52 -6.42
C LEU A 37 17.74 -8.96 -5.94
N PHE A 38 17.15 -9.30 -4.79
CA PHE A 38 17.63 -10.45 -4.01
C PHE A 38 16.76 -11.71 -4.09
N ILE A 39 15.53 -11.65 -4.60
CA ILE A 39 14.71 -12.87 -4.76
C ILE A 39 15.35 -13.84 -5.78
N PRO A 40 14.95 -15.12 -5.83
CA PRO A 40 15.51 -16.09 -6.78
C PRO A 40 15.44 -15.65 -8.24
N THR A 41 14.41 -14.89 -8.61
CA THR A 41 14.19 -14.32 -9.95
C THR A 41 14.73 -12.89 -10.10
N GLY A 42 15.39 -12.35 -9.07
CA GLY A 42 15.94 -11.00 -9.05
C GLY A 42 17.26 -10.86 -9.79
N TRP A 43 17.75 -9.64 -9.93
CA TRP A 43 18.98 -9.33 -10.68
C TRP A 43 20.25 -9.83 -10.00
N MET A 44 20.25 -9.95 -8.67
CA MET A 44 21.37 -10.44 -7.86
C MET A 44 20.86 -11.33 -6.72
N PRO A 45 20.40 -12.56 -7.03
CA PRO A 45 19.75 -13.44 -6.07
C PRO A 45 20.61 -13.70 -4.82
N ASN A 46 20.01 -13.56 -3.65
CA ASN A 46 20.64 -13.84 -2.36
C ASN A 46 19.60 -14.32 -1.35
N GLU A 47 19.65 -15.61 -1.00
CA GLU A 47 18.68 -16.23 -0.09
C GLU A 47 18.64 -15.59 1.30
N HIS A 48 19.76 -15.05 1.79
CA HIS A 48 19.81 -14.41 3.09
C HIS A 48 19.06 -13.08 3.09
N PHE A 49 19.28 -12.23 2.08
CA PHE A 49 18.59 -10.95 1.95
C PHE A 49 17.13 -11.09 1.47
N ALA A 50 16.83 -12.10 0.65
CA ALA A 50 15.47 -12.38 0.20
C ALA A 50 14.48 -12.61 1.37
N LYS A 51 14.97 -13.12 2.51
CA LYS A 51 14.14 -13.32 3.72
C LYS A 51 13.51 -12.03 4.25
N ILE A 52 14.04 -10.86 3.90
CA ILE A 52 13.51 -9.56 4.32
C ILE A 52 12.24 -9.18 3.54
N VAL A 53 12.11 -9.65 2.30
CA VAL A 53 11.04 -9.27 1.36
C VAL A 53 9.66 -9.61 1.91
N GLY A 54 9.45 -10.85 2.37
CA GLY A 54 8.16 -11.33 2.86
C GLY A 54 7.64 -10.53 4.05
N PRO A 55 8.43 -10.36 5.13
CA PRO A 55 8.02 -9.54 6.26
C PRO A 55 7.74 -8.08 5.93
N MET A 56 8.46 -7.49 4.96
CA MET A 56 8.21 -6.11 4.55
C MET A 56 6.82 -5.94 3.90
N ILE A 57 6.47 -6.78 2.92
CA ILE A 57 5.16 -6.66 2.25
C ILE A 57 4.00 -7.11 3.14
N THR A 58 4.21 -8.12 4.00
CA THR A 58 3.13 -8.69 4.81
C THR A 58 2.86 -7.87 6.07
N TYR A 59 3.91 -7.34 6.72
CA TYR A 59 3.77 -6.62 7.99
C TYR A 59 4.09 -5.13 7.88
N LEU A 60 5.31 -4.78 7.43
CA LEU A 60 5.79 -3.40 7.49
C LEU A 60 4.87 -2.45 6.71
N LEU A 61 4.63 -2.74 5.43
CA LEU A 61 3.88 -1.82 4.56
C LEU A 61 2.41 -1.69 4.99
N PRO A 62 1.65 -2.77 5.29
CA PRO A 62 0.28 -2.62 5.73
C PRO A 62 0.18 -1.93 7.10
N VAL A 63 1.06 -2.24 8.07
CA VAL A 63 1.06 -1.58 9.39
C VAL A 63 1.33 -0.08 9.25
N MET A 64 2.25 0.32 8.37
CA MET A 64 2.52 1.74 8.10
C MET A 64 1.30 2.46 7.51
N ILE A 65 0.58 1.82 6.59
CA ILE A 65 -0.65 2.37 6.01
C ILE A 65 -1.74 2.47 7.07
N GLY A 66 -1.97 1.42 7.86
CA GLY A 66 -2.97 1.41 8.93
C GLY A 66 -2.66 2.46 10.01
N SER A 67 -1.40 2.58 10.41
CA SER A 67 -0.93 3.61 11.34
C SER A 67 -1.14 5.02 10.78
N THR A 68 -0.85 5.23 9.50
CA THR A 68 -1.09 6.52 8.83
C THR A 68 -2.58 6.84 8.78
N GLY A 69 -3.44 5.87 8.41
CA GLY A 69 -4.90 6.03 8.40
C GLY A 69 -5.47 6.35 9.78
N GLY A 70 -4.98 5.66 10.81
CA GLY A 70 -5.33 5.95 12.19
C GLY A 70 -4.88 7.35 12.63
N HIS A 71 -3.70 7.78 12.18
CA HIS A 71 -3.18 9.12 12.44
C HIS A 71 -4.07 10.21 11.86
N LEU A 72 -4.53 10.06 10.61
CA LEU A 72 -5.38 11.02 9.93
C LEU A 72 -6.72 11.26 10.66
N VAL A 73 -7.20 10.26 11.42
CA VAL A 73 -8.48 10.35 12.13
C VAL A 73 -8.34 10.71 13.61
N GLY A 74 -7.37 10.08 14.30
CA GLY A 74 -7.19 10.08 15.75
C GLY A 74 -5.81 10.56 16.23
N GLY A 75 -5.02 11.20 15.37
CA GLY A 75 -3.70 11.74 15.73
C GLY A 75 -2.71 10.65 16.17
N LYS A 76 -1.78 10.98 17.09
CA LYS A 76 -0.73 10.03 17.51
C LYS A 76 -1.31 8.74 18.14
N ARG A 77 -2.37 8.87 18.94
CA ARG A 77 -3.07 7.73 19.57
C ARG A 77 -3.77 6.86 18.53
N GLY A 78 -4.41 7.51 17.55
CA GLY A 78 -5.01 6.83 16.40
C GLY A 78 -3.98 6.06 15.58
N ALA A 79 -2.76 6.59 15.43
CA ALA A 79 -1.68 5.90 14.71
C ALA A 79 -1.31 4.57 15.37
N VAL A 80 -1.12 4.57 16.69
CA VAL A 80 -0.81 3.35 17.44
C VAL A 80 -1.99 2.37 17.37
N MET A 81 -3.23 2.86 17.56
CA MET A 81 -4.42 1.99 17.50
C MET A 81 -4.65 1.40 16.11
N GLY A 82 -4.46 2.18 15.05
CA GLY A 82 -4.54 1.72 13.67
C GLY A 82 -3.46 0.67 13.35
N GLY A 83 -2.24 0.85 13.85
CA GLY A 83 -1.16 -0.15 13.74
C GLY A 83 -1.50 -1.46 14.44
N ILE A 84 -2.00 -1.41 15.69
CA ILE A 84 -2.40 -2.60 16.46
C ILE A 84 -3.54 -3.35 15.76
N GLY A 85 -4.61 -2.64 15.36
CA GLY A 85 -5.74 -3.27 14.66
C GLY A 85 -5.31 -3.91 13.33
N THR A 86 -4.36 -3.28 12.63
CA THR A 86 -3.83 -3.80 11.36
C THR A 86 -3.12 -5.14 11.54
N ILE A 87 -2.40 -5.36 12.65
CA ILE A 87 -1.79 -6.67 12.94
C ILE A 87 -2.84 -7.76 13.04
N GLY A 88 -3.97 -7.52 13.72
CA GLY A 88 -5.07 -8.48 13.78
C GLY A 88 -5.57 -8.88 12.41
N VAL A 89 -5.73 -7.89 11.53
CA VAL A 89 -6.17 -8.10 10.14
C VAL A 89 -5.14 -8.87 9.30
N ILE A 90 -3.84 -8.57 9.47
CA ILE A 90 -2.76 -9.27 8.75
C ILE A 90 -2.70 -10.74 9.14
N ILE A 91 -2.74 -11.04 10.45
CA ILE A 91 -2.59 -12.42 10.92
C ILE A 91 -3.83 -13.27 10.57
N GLY A 92 -5.00 -12.65 10.39
CA GLY A 92 -6.21 -13.35 10.00
C GLY A 92 -6.31 -13.72 8.52
N ALA A 93 -5.33 -13.36 7.67
CA ALA A 93 -5.35 -13.68 6.25
C ALA A 93 -3.96 -13.99 5.68
N ASP A 94 -3.87 -14.97 4.77
CA ASP A 94 -2.60 -15.39 4.15
C ASP A 94 -2.13 -14.48 2.99
N ILE A 95 -2.74 -13.30 2.84
CA ILE A 95 -2.44 -12.33 1.78
C ILE A 95 -2.04 -10.98 2.37
N PRO A 96 -1.19 -10.17 1.69
CA PRO A 96 -0.86 -8.83 2.15
C PRO A 96 -2.09 -7.92 2.32
N MET A 97 -2.40 -7.51 3.55
CA MET A 97 -3.65 -6.84 3.90
C MET A 97 -3.62 -5.31 3.73
N PHE A 98 -3.30 -4.84 2.52
CA PHE A 98 -3.33 -3.41 2.21
C PHE A 98 -4.74 -2.81 2.32
N LEU A 99 -5.76 -3.42 1.70
CA LEU A 99 -7.13 -2.95 1.83
C LEU A 99 -7.62 -3.05 3.28
N GLY A 100 -7.32 -4.17 3.94
CA GLY A 100 -7.66 -4.39 5.34
C GLY A 100 -7.07 -3.31 6.25
N SER A 101 -5.80 -2.97 6.09
CA SER A 101 -5.15 -1.86 6.80
C SER A 101 -5.75 -0.50 6.47
N MET A 102 -6.17 -0.26 5.22
CA MET A 102 -6.83 0.98 4.81
C MET A 102 -8.18 1.20 5.46
N ILE A 103 -8.90 0.12 5.79
CA ILE A 103 -10.17 0.17 6.51
C ILE A 103 -9.91 0.23 8.03
N MET A 104 -9.05 -0.66 8.51
CA MET A 104 -8.79 -0.84 9.94
C MET A 104 -8.07 0.36 10.58
N GLY A 105 -7.16 1.01 9.85
CA GLY A 105 -6.44 2.19 10.34
C GLY A 105 -7.38 3.32 10.77
N PRO A 106 -8.17 3.90 9.85
CA PRO A 106 -9.14 4.94 10.15
C PRO A 106 -10.17 4.51 11.19
N LEU A 107 -10.61 3.24 11.15
CA LEU A 107 -11.53 2.68 12.14
C LEU A 107 -10.91 2.68 13.54
N GLY A 108 -9.65 2.26 13.69
CA GLY A 108 -8.91 2.37 14.95
C GLY A 108 -8.78 3.82 15.43
N GLY A 109 -8.52 4.74 14.51
CA GLY A 109 -8.52 6.18 14.79
C GLY A 109 -9.88 6.72 15.27
N LEU A 110 -11.00 6.23 14.70
CA LEU A 110 -12.36 6.59 15.14
C LEU A 110 -12.65 6.05 16.53
N VAL A 111 -12.31 4.79 16.79
CA VAL A 111 -12.55 4.13 18.07
C VAL A 111 -11.81 4.85 19.18
N ILE A 112 -10.51 5.14 19.02
CA ILE A 112 -9.76 5.84 20.08
C ILE A 112 -10.27 7.25 20.30
N LYS A 113 -10.67 7.95 19.23
CA LYS A 113 -11.24 9.30 19.34
C LYS A 113 -12.54 9.31 20.11
N TYR A 114 -13.35 8.26 19.98
CA TYR A 114 -14.58 8.12 20.75
C TYR A 114 -14.28 7.82 22.23
N ILE A 115 -13.34 6.91 22.49
CA ILE A 115 -12.89 6.56 23.85
C ILE A 115 -12.30 7.78 24.57
N ASP A 116 -11.42 8.52 23.90
CA ASP A 116 -10.77 9.71 24.46
C ASP A 116 -11.81 10.76 24.86
N ARG A 117 -12.83 11.00 24.03
CA ARG A 117 -13.95 11.91 24.34
C ARG A 117 -14.77 11.47 25.56
N LEU A 118 -14.94 10.17 25.77
CA LEU A 118 -15.64 9.64 26.93
C LEU A 118 -14.82 9.77 28.22
N LEU A 119 -13.49 9.68 28.12
CA LEU A 119 -12.58 9.70 29.25
C LEU A 119 -12.09 11.10 29.63
N GLU A 120 -12.10 12.08 28.72
CA GLU A 120 -11.52 13.42 28.90
C GLU A 120 -11.96 14.12 30.21
N LYS A 121 -13.25 14.01 30.57
CA LYS A 121 -13.80 14.62 31.80
C LYS A 121 -13.74 13.72 33.04
N ARG A 122 -13.21 12.50 32.89
CA ARG A 122 -13.20 11.44 33.91
C ARG A 122 -11.79 11.17 34.44
N ILE A 123 -10.76 11.80 33.87
CA ILE A 123 -9.35 11.55 34.21
C ILE A 123 -8.94 12.44 35.39
N PRO A 124 -8.49 11.86 36.52
CA PRO A 124 -7.89 12.63 37.59
C PRO A 124 -6.56 13.26 37.16
N ALA A 125 -6.27 14.47 37.65
CA ALA A 125 -5.01 15.15 37.40
C ALA A 125 -3.82 14.27 37.84
N GLY A 126 -2.80 14.15 36.99
CA GLY A 126 -1.62 13.31 37.23
C GLY A 126 -1.75 11.84 36.79
N PHE A 127 -2.96 11.36 36.46
CA PHE A 127 -3.19 10.00 35.93
C PHE A 127 -3.39 9.94 34.41
N GLU A 128 -3.31 11.09 33.73
CA GLU A 128 -3.56 11.23 32.29
C GLU A 128 -2.78 10.23 31.45
N MET A 129 -1.45 10.17 31.61
CA MET A 129 -0.61 9.27 30.82
C MET A 129 -0.97 7.80 31.05
N VAL A 130 -1.25 7.41 32.29
CA VAL A 130 -1.60 6.03 32.66
C VAL A 130 -2.94 5.66 32.02
N ILE A 131 -3.99 6.44 32.27
CA ILE A 131 -5.33 6.14 31.75
C ILE A 131 -5.34 6.18 30.22
N ASN A 132 -4.64 7.13 29.62
CA ASN A 132 -4.52 7.24 28.17
C ASN A 132 -3.80 6.02 27.58
N ASN A 133 -2.70 5.55 28.15
CA ASN A 133 -1.98 4.39 27.62
C ASN A 133 -2.75 3.08 27.84
N PHE A 134 -3.35 2.88 29.02
CA PHE A 134 -4.14 1.67 29.31
C PHE A 134 -5.43 1.61 28.47
N SER A 135 -6.15 2.72 28.32
CA SER A 135 -7.35 2.76 27.46
C SER A 135 -7.00 2.42 26.00
N LEU A 136 -5.90 2.95 25.48
CA LEU A 136 -5.40 2.62 24.15
C LEU A 136 -5.02 1.15 24.05
N GLY A 137 -4.30 0.61 25.04
CA GLY A 137 -3.88 -0.79 25.07
C GLY A 137 -5.05 -1.76 25.08
N ILE A 138 -6.04 -1.54 25.95
CA ILE A 138 -7.23 -2.41 26.06
C ILE A 138 -8.09 -2.32 24.79
N ALA A 139 -8.35 -1.10 24.31
CA ALA A 139 -9.15 -0.91 23.11
C ALA A 139 -8.45 -1.45 21.86
N GLY A 140 -7.13 -1.27 21.76
CA GLY A 140 -6.30 -1.83 20.72
C GLY A 140 -6.28 -3.36 20.73
N MET A 141 -6.16 -3.98 21.90
CA MET A 141 -6.26 -5.42 22.07
C MET A 141 -7.60 -5.96 21.54
N ILE A 142 -8.72 -5.36 21.96
CA ILE A 142 -10.05 -5.77 21.51
C ILE A 142 -10.17 -5.61 19.99
N LEU A 143 -9.71 -4.48 19.44
CA LEU A 143 -9.77 -4.23 18.01
C LEU A 143 -8.92 -5.23 17.21
N CYS A 144 -7.74 -5.59 17.72
CA CYS A 144 -6.86 -6.59 17.12
C CYS A 144 -7.54 -7.97 17.07
N LEU A 145 -8.10 -8.43 18.19
CA LEU A 145 -8.79 -9.72 18.27
C LEU A 145 -10.01 -9.77 17.34
N LEU A 146 -10.81 -8.70 17.30
CA LEU A 146 -11.94 -8.60 16.37
C LEU A 146 -11.47 -8.59 14.91
N GLY A 147 -10.38 -7.87 14.61
CA GLY A 147 -9.77 -7.86 13.28
C GLY A 147 -9.35 -9.25 12.83
N PHE A 148 -8.73 -10.03 13.71
CA PHE A 148 -8.30 -11.40 13.45
C PHE A 148 -9.47 -12.34 13.16
N GLU A 149 -10.51 -12.32 14.00
CA GLU A 149 -11.66 -13.23 13.87
C GLU A 149 -12.54 -12.92 12.64
N VAL A 150 -12.75 -11.65 12.31
CA VAL A 150 -13.70 -11.26 11.25
C VAL A 150 -13.09 -11.38 9.85
N ILE A 151 -11.79 -11.15 9.71
CA ILE A 151 -11.19 -10.95 8.39
C ILE A 151 -10.99 -12.24 7.61
N GLY A 152 -10.60 -13.33 8.27
CA GLY A 152 -10.32 -14.60 7.61
C GLY A 152 -11.52 -15.13 6.82
N PRO A 153 -12.70 -15.28 7.45
CA PRO A 153 -13.92 -15.68 6.75
C PRO A 153 -14.31 -14.72 5.62
N ALA A 154 -14.15 -13.40 5.82
CA ALA A 154 -14.49 -12.41 4.81
C ALA A 154 -13.60 -12.54 3.56
N VAL A 155 -12.29 -12.76 3.75
CA VAL A 155 -11.34 -12.97 2.65
C VAL A 155 -11.62 -14.27 1.92
N LEU A 156 -11.94 -15.35 2.63
CA LEU A 156 -12.29 -16.64 2.03
C LEU A 156 -13.53 -16.52 1.13
N ILE A 157 -14.59 -15.87 1.61
CA ILE A 157 -15.81 -15.63 0.83
C ILE A 157 -15.51 -14.80 -0.40
N ALA A 158 -14.74 -13.72 -0.25
CA ALA A 158 -14.35 -12.86 -1.37
C ALA A 158 -13.56 -13.62 -2.44
N ASN A 159 -12.58 -14.45 -2.02
CA ASN A 159 -11.78 -15.26 -2.93
C ASN A 159 -12.62 -16.28 -3.71
N ASN A 160 -13.53 -16.98 -3.04
CA ASN A 160 -14.41 -17.95 -3.69
C ASN A 160 -15.35 -17.29 -4.68
N PHE A 161 -15.94 -16.15 -4.32
CA PHE A 161 -16.80 -15.38 -5.21
C PHE A 161 -16.06 -14.91 -6.47
N VAL A 162 -14.84 -14.40 -6.32
CA VAL A 162 -14.01 -13.97 -7.46
C VAL A 162 -13.64 -15.16 -8.34
N LYS A 163 -13.28 -16.30 -7.74
CA LYS A 163 -12.99 -17.55 -8.45
C LYS A 163 -14.17 -18.00 -9.33
N GLU A 164 -15.37 -18.08 -8.76
CA GLU A 164 -16.60 -18.48 -9.48
C GLU A 164 -16.91 -17.53 -10.66
N CYS A 165 -16.73 -16.22 -10.46
CA CYS A 165 -16.92 -15.24 -11.52
C CYS A 165 -15.93 -15.43 -12.68
N ILE A 166 -14.67 -15.72 -12.37
CA ILE A 166 -13.63 -15.95 -13.39
C ILE A 166 -13.91 -17.25 -14.15
N GLU A 167 -14.20 -18.35 -13.47
CA GLU A 167 -14.52 -19.62 -14.11
C GLU A 167 -15.72 -19.47 -15.06
N SER A 168 -16.77 -18.77 -14.63
CA SER A 168 -17.95 -18.47 -15.45
C SER A 168 -17.60 -17.67 -16.72
N LEU A 169 -16.74 -16.65 -16.61
CA LEU A 169 -16.30 -15.85 -17.75
C LEU A 169 -15.38 -16.62 -18.70
N VAL A 170 -14.53 -17.51 -18.17
CA VAL A 170 -13.69 -18.39 -18.98
C VAL A 170 -14.57 -19.33 -19.82
N HIS A 171 -15.61 -19.91 -19.22
CA HIS A 171 -16.57 -20.74 -19.96
C HIS A 171 -17.33 -19.97 -21.05
N ALA A 172 -17.54 -18.66 -20.88
CA ALA A 172 -18.16 -17.80 -21.89
C ALA A 172 -17.23 -17.46 -23.09
N GLY A 173 -15.94 -17.77 -23.02
CA GLY A 173 -14.99 -17.66 -24.13
C GLY A 173 -14.45 -16.26 -24.44
N TYR A 174 -14.93 -15.21 -23.77
CA TYR A 174 -14.48 -13.82 -23.99
C TYR A 174 -13.37 -13.40 -23.01
N LEU A 175 -12.15 -13.86 -23.28
CA LEU A 175 -10.96 -13.60 -22.44
C LEU A 175 -10.71 -12.11 -22.09
N PRO A 176 -10.89 -11.12 -23.00
CA PRO A 176 -10.67 -9.73 -22.65
C PRO A 176 -11.54 -9.24 -21.49
N LEU A 177 -12.76 -9.77 -21.33
CA LEU A 177 -13.67 -9.36 -20.24
C LEU A 177 -13.14 -9.75 -18.85
N LEU A 178 -12.20 -10.70 -18.75
CA LEU A 178 -11.56 -11.07 -17.50
C LEU A 178 -10.89 -9.87 -16.82
N SER A 179 -10.42 -8.88 -17.59
CA SER A 179 -9.83 -7.66 -17.05
C SER A 179 -10.78 -6.82 -16.20
N LEU A 180 -12.10 -6.95 -16.37
CA LEU A 180 -13.09 -6.30 -15.50
C LEU A 180 -13.02 -6.80 -14.06
N ILE A 181 -12.60 -8.05 -13.86
CA ILE A 181 -12.46 -8.67 -12.54
C ILE A 181 -11.00 -8.62 -12.08
N ASN A 182 -10.07 -8.97 -12.97
CA ASN A 182 -8.66 -9.12 -12.63
C ASN A 182 -8.03 -7.81 -12.16
N GLU A 183 -8.26 -6.72 -12.88
CA GLU A 183 -7.58 -5.46 -12.56
C GLU A 183 -8.03 -4.90 -11.20
N PRO A 184 -9.34 -4.84 -10.86
CA PRO A 184 -9.76 -4.53 -9.50
C PRO A 184 -9.20 -5.51 -8.47
N ALA A 185 -9.27 -6.82 -8.72
CA ALA A 185 -8.83 -7.83 -7.77
C ALA A 185 -7.33 -7.76 -7.47
N LYS A 186 -6.49 -7.48 -8.49
CA LYS A 186 -5.05 -7.23 -8.33
C LYS A 186 -4.79 -6.07 -7.39
N ILE A 187 -5.47 -4.94 -7.59
CA ILE A 187 -5.30 -3.75 -6.74
C ILE A 187 -5.74 -4.00 -5.30
N LEU A 188 -6.71 -4.91 -5.10
CA LEU A 188 -7.13 -5.39 -3.78
C LEU A 188 -6.25 -6.52 -3.23
N PHE A 189 -5.14 -6.85 -3.90
CA PHE A 189 -4.18 -7.91 -3.54
C PHE A 189 -4.79 -9.32 -3.48
N LEU A 190 -5.86 -9.56 -4.24
CA LEU A 190 -6.50 -10.87 -4.41
C LEU A 190 -5.89 -11.68 -5.58
N ASN A 191 -4.83 -11.17 -6.21
CA ASN A 191 -4.20 -11.79 -7.38
C ASN A 191 -3.63 -13.18 -7.06
N ASN A 192 -3.05 -13.40 -5.88
CA ASN A 192 -2.49 -14.71 -5.52
C ASN A 192 -3.56 -15.82 -5.52
N ALA A 193 -4.77 -15.51 -5.06
CA ALA A 193 -5.89 -16.45 -5.06
C ALA A 193 -6.36 -16.75 -6.49
N ILE A 194 -6.40 -15.74 -7.35
CA ILE A 194 -6.80 -15.89 -8.76
C ILE A 194 -5.75 -16.68 -9.56
N ASP A 195 -4.48 -16.30 -9.41
CA ASP A 195 -3.38 -16.86 -10.18
C ASP A 195 -3.20 -18.34 -9.84
N GLN A 196 -3.09 -18.68 -8.55
CA GLN A 196 -2.91 -20.06 -8.09
C GLN A 196 -4.18 -20.89 -8.15
N GLY A 197 -5.33 -20.27 -7.90
CA GLY A 197 -6.62 -20.97 -7.82
C GLY A 197 -7.30 -21.22 -9.15
N VAL A 198 -6.97 -20.44 -10.19
CA VAL A 198 -7.66 -20.49 -11.49
C VAL A 198 -6.68 -20.49 -12.67
N TYR A 199 -5.87 -19.44 -12.83
CA TYR A 199 -5.10 -19.28 -14.06
C TYR A 199 -3.96 -20.28 -14.23
N TYR A 200 -3.25 -20.62 -13.16
CA TYR A 200 -2.15 -21.58 -13.25
C TYR A 200 -2.63 -23.01 -13.51
N PRO A 201 -3.67 -23.53 -12.83
CA PRO A 201 -4.27 -24.82 -13.19
C PRO A 201 -4.72 -24.89 -14.65
N LEU A 202 -5.52 -23.90 -15.10
CA LEU A 202 -6.00 -23.84 -16.49
C LEU A 202 -4.84 -23.68 -17.49
N GLY A 203 -3.85 -22.86 -17.13
CA GLY A 203 -2.68 -22.60 -17.95
C GLY A 203 -1.78 -23.82 -18.10
N MET A 204 -1.57 -24.58 -17.03
CA MET A 204 -0.80 -25.82 -17.05
C MET A 204 -1.49 -26.90 -17.88
N GLN A 205 -2.82 -27.03 -17.75
CA GLN A 205 -3.60 -27.94 -18.56
C GLN A 205 -3.49 -27.58 -20.04
N GLN A 206 -3.74 -26.32 -20.41
CA GLN A 206 -3.65 -25.86 -21.79
C GLN A 206 -2.22 -26.00 -22.35
N ALA A 207 -1.21 -25.58 -21.59
CA ALA A 207 0.18 -25.64 -22.03
C ALA A 207 0.69 -27.08 -22.19
N SER A 208 0.14 -28.05 -21.45
CA SER A 208 0.45 -29.47 -21.66
C SER A 208 -0.04 -30.00 -23.01
N GLU A 209 -1.10 -29.41 -23.58
CA GLU A 209 -1.69 -29.82 -24.85
C GLU A 209 -1.14 -29.03 -26.03
N THR A 210 -1.00 -27.71 -25.88
CA THR A 210 -0.66 -26.78 -26.98
C THR A 210 0.76 -26.22 -26.88
N GLY A 211 1.50 -26.55 -25.80
CA GLY A 211 2.84 -26.04 -25.53
C GLY A 211 2.87 -24.60 -24.99
N LYS A 212 1.73 -23.90 -24.90
CA LYS A 212 1.62 -22.53 -24.38
C LYS A 212 0.23 -22.21 -23.84
N SER A 213 0.12 -21.24 -22.95
CA SER A 213 -1.18 -20.76 -22.48
C SER A 213 -1.27 -19.24 -22.41
N ILE A 214 -2.41 -18.72 -22.85
CA ILE A 214 -2.78 -17.31 -22.71
C ILE A 214 -3.15 -16.96 -21.25
N PHE A 215 -3.56 -17.92 -20.42
CA PHE A 215 -3.92 -17.67 -19.02
C PHE A 215 -2.73 -17.14 -18.22
N PHE A 216 -1.52 -17.64 -18.50
CA PHE A 216 -0.30 -17.08 -17.94
C PHE A 216 -0.09 -15.63 -18.37
N MET A 217 -0.43 -15.25 -19.61
CA MET A 217 -0.32 -13.85 -20.06
C MET A 217 -1.34 -12.92 -19.40
N VAL A 218 -2.57 -13.40 -19.18
CA VAL A 218 -3.65 -12.61 -18.57
C VAL A 218 -3.38 -12.33 -17.09
N ALA A 219 -2.86 -13.32 -16.37
CA ALA A 219 -2.50 -13.21 -14.97
C ALA A 219 -1.49 -12.07 -14.72
N SER A 220 -0.41 -12.05 -15.50
CA SER A 220 0.80 -11.30 -15.15
C SER A 220 1.13 -10.08 -16.04
N ASN A 221 0.20 -9.63 -16.90
CA ASN A 221 0.50 -8.68 -17.98
C ASN A 221 1.17 -7.39 -17.45
N PRO A 222 2.41 -7.07 -17.86
CA PRO A 222 3.11 -5.87 -17.40
C PRO A 222 2.62 -4.57 -18.07
N GLY A 223 1.90 -4.67 -19.18
CA GLY A 223 1.54 -3.52 -20.01
C GLY A 223 0.71 -2.46 -19.27
N PRO A 224 -0.41 -2.83 -18.62
CA PRO A 224 -1.24 -1.85 -17.92
C PRO A 224 -0.48 -1.07 -16.84
N GLY A 225 0.27 -1.76 -15.98
CA GLY A 225 1.08 -1.13 -14.93
C GLY A 225 2.14 -0.19 -15.48
N LEU A 226 2.85 -0.59 -16.54
CA LEU A 226 3.81 0.27 -17.23
C LEU A 226 3.14 1.54 -17.77
N GLY A 227 1.98 1.42 -18.43
CA GLY A 227 1.26 2.55 -19.01
C GLY A 227 0.80 3.55 -17.95
N LEU A 228 0.33 3.06 -16.80
CA LEU A 228 -0.03 3.88 -15.65
C LEU A 228 1.17 4.68 -15.13
N LEU A 229 2.29 3.99 -14.86
CA LEU A 229 3.49 4.61 -14.28
C LEU A 229 4.16 5.59 -15.24
N LEU A 230 4.14 5.32 -16.54
CA LEU A 230 4.56 6.28 -17.57
C LEU A 230 3.71 7.55 -17.54
N ALA A 231 2.40 7.43 -17.42
CA ALA A 231 1.51 8.58 -17.34
C ALA A 231 1.75 9.40 -16.08
N PHE A 232 2.00 8.77 -14.92
CA PHE A 232 2.39 9.48 -13.70
C PHE A 232 3.77 10.15 -13.80
N THR A 233 4.72 9.52 -14.49
CA THR A 233 6.05 10.10 -14.72
C THR A 233 5.96 11.39 -15.52
N LEU A 234 5.13 11.43 -16.57
CA LEU A 234 5.02 12.60 -17.45
C LEU A 234 4.02 13.64 -16.91
N PHE A 235 2.82 13.21 -16.54
CA PHE A 235 1.67 14.07 -16.22
C PHE A 235 1.25 14.06 -14.74
N GLY A 236 1.87 13.24 -13.89
CA GLY A 236 1.63 13.26 -12.45
C GLY A 236 2.08 14.57 -11.80
N LYS A 237 1.73 14.74 -10.52
CA LYS A 237 2.11 15.90 -9.70
C LYS A 237 2.75 15.45 -8.38
N GLY A 238 3.58 16.31 -7.80
CA GLY A 238 4.18 16.10 -6.47
C GLY A 238 5.01 14.82 -6.33
N MET A 239 4.86 14.14 -5.20
CA MET A 239 5.57 12.90 -4.87
C MET A 239 5.26 11.74 -5.81
N ALA A 240 4.03 11.67 -6.34
CA ALA A 240 3.62 10.64 -7.29
C ALA A 240 4.48 10.68 -8.56
N LYS A 241 4.72 11.87 -9.12
CA LYS A 241 5.57 12.04 -10.30
C LYS A 241 7.04 11.72 -10.03
N LYS A 242 7.57 12.14 -8.87
CA LYS A 242 8.97 11.90 -8.50
C LYS A 242 9.29 10.42 -8.25
N SER A 243 8.32 9.66 -7.72
CA SER A 243 8.48 8.24 -7.39
C SER A 243 8.20 7.30 -8.57
N ALA A 244 7.34 7.71 -9.51
CA ALA A 244 6.87 6.84 -10.60
C ALA A 244 7.99 6.22 -11.47
N PRO A 245 9.10 6.91 -11.80
CA PRO A 245 10.19 6.29 -12.56
C PRO A 245 10.86 5.13 -11.83
N GLY A 246 11.09 5.26 -10.52
CA GLY A 246 11.65 4.18 -9.70
C GLY A 246 10.68 3.00 -9.61
N ALA A 247 9.40 3.30 -9.41
CA ALA A 247 8.34 2.31 -9.43
C ALA A 247 8.25 1.57 -10.77
N MET A 248 8.42 2.28 -11.88
CA MET A 248 8.36 1.72 -13.24
C MET A 248 9.48 0.73 -13.51
N ILE A 249 10.71 1.07 -13.10
CA ILE A 249 11.87 0.19 -13.28
C ILE A 249 11.67 -1.11 -12.50
N ILE A 250 11.32 -1.02 -11.22
CA ILE A 250 11.13 -2.19 -10.38
C ILE A 250 9.93 -3.02 -10.84
N HIS A 251 8.84 -2.38 -11.25
CA HIS A 251 7.68 -3.08 -11.79
C HIS A 251 8.04 -3.83 -13.07
N PHE A 252 8.42 -3.10 -14.11
CA PHE A 252 8.51 -3.61 -15.48
C PHE A 252 9.72 -4.52 -15.69
N LEU A 253 10.86 -4.19 -15.06
CA LEU A 253 12.09 -4.97 -15.19
C LEU A 253 12.28 -5.94 -14.03
N GLY A 254 11.94 -5.51 -12.81
CA GLY A 254 12.08 -6.31 -11.60
C GLY A 254 10.95 -7.32 -11.37
N GLY A 255 9.81 -7.18 -12.05
CA GLY A 255 8.72 -8.15 -11.96
C GLY A 255 7.89 -8.06 -10.70
N ILE A 256 7.66 -6.84 -10.22
CA ILE A 256 6.94 -6.54 -8.98
C ILE A 256 5.74 -5.65 -9.30
N HIS A 257 4.60 -6.27 -9.62
CA HIS A 257 3.40 -5.54 -10.02
C HIS A 257 2.69 -4.79 -8.88
N GLU A 258 2.96 -5.12 -7.61
CA GLU A 258 2.37 -4.45 -6.46
C GLU A 258 2.78 -2.97 -6.36
N LEU A 259 3.89 -2.61 -7.00
CA LEU A 259 4.46 -1.28 -6.89
C LEU A 259 3.64 -0.20 -7.61
N TYR A 260 2.80 -0.57 -8.58
CA TYR A 260 1.88 0.38 -9.20
C TYR A 260 0.54 0.49 -8.46
N PHE A 261 0.18 -0.47 -7.60
CA PHE A 261 -1.14 -0.50 -6.94
C PHE A 261 -1.39 0.78 -6.10
N PRO A 262 -0.41 1.30 -5.32
CA PRO A 262 -0.49 2.61 -4.68
C PRO A 262 -1.00 3.74 -5.58
N TYR A 263 -0.54 3.80 -6.83
CA TYR A 263 -0.89 4.87 -7.77
C TYR A 263 -2.35 4.80 -8.21
N VAL A 264 -2.91 3.58 -8.31
CA VAL A 264 -4.34 3.40 -8.59
C VAL A 264 -5.19 3.74 -7.37
N LEU A 265 -4.76 3.30 -6.18
CA LEU A 265 -5.48 3.60 -4.93
C LEU A 265 -5.52 5.12 -4.63
N MET A 266 -4.44 5.83 -4.98
CA MET A 266 -4.39 7.29 -4.90
C MET A 266 -5.37 7.98 -5.85
N LYS A 267 -5.56 7.42 -7.04
CA LYS A 267 -6.44 7.98 -8.08
C LYS A 267 -7.39 6.90 -8.59
N PRO A 268 -8.44 6.52 -7.84
CA PRO A 268 -9.28 5.36 -8.19
C PRO A 268 -9.89 5.38 -9.59
N LEU A 269 -10.07 6.57 -10.20
CA LEU A 269 -10.53 6.69 -11.59
C LEU A 269 -9.57 6.04 -12.61
N THR A 270 -8.28 5.93 -12.30
CA THR A 270 -7.31 5.26 -13.18
C THR A 270 -7.52 3.74 -13.25
N LEU A 271 -8.34 3.16 -12.37
CA LEU A 271 -8.79 1.76 -12.49
C LEU A 271 -9.46 1.48 -13.84
N ILE A 272 -10.20 2.44 -14.39
CA ILE A 272 -10.82 2.31 -15.72
C ILE A 272 -9.74 2.17 -16.80
N ALA A 273 -8.62 2.91 -16.66
CA ALA A 273 -7.49 2.79 -17.56
C ALA A 273 -6.82 1.41 -17.46
N MET A 274 -6.66 0.89 -16.24
CA MET A 274 -6.13 -0.45 -15.99
C MET A 274 -6.97 -1.53 -16.66
N ILE A 275 -8.30 -1.49 -16.46
CA ILE A 275 -9.25 -2.40 -17.09
C ILE A 275 -9.13 -2.32 -18.61
N ALA A 276 -9.22 -1.11 -19.20
CA ALA A 276 -9.16 -0.93 -20.64
C ALA A 276 -7.82 -1.41 -21.25
N GLY A 277 -6.70 -1.16 -20.57
CA GLY A 277 -5.39 -1.66 -20.99
C GLY A 277 -5.25 -3.18 -20.84
N GLY A 278 -5.78 -3.76 -19.76
CA GLY A 278 -5.83 -5.20 -19.58
C GLY A 278 -6.65 -5.87 -20.70
N MET A 279 -7.82 -5.30 -21.02
CA MET A 279 -8.69 -5.76 -22.09
C MET A 279 -7.98 -5.68 -23.44
N SER A 280 -7.36 -4.54 -23.77
CA SER A 280 -6.68 -4.34 -25.05
C SER A 280 -5.48 -5.28 -25.22
N GLY A 281 -4.66 -5.45 -24.17
CA GLY A 281 -3.55 -6.38 -24.19
C GLY A 281 -4.00 -7.83 -24.37
N THR A 282 -5.00 -8.25 -23.60
CA THR A 282 -5.58 -9.60 -23.68
C THR A 282 -6.21 -9.88 -25.04
N TRP A 283 -6.87 -8.88 -25.63
CA TRP A 283 -7.43 -9.00 -26.96
C TRP A 283 -6.35 -9.19 -28.03
N VAL A 284 -5.25 -8.41 -27.96
CA VAL A 284 -4.12 -8.59 -28.88
C VAL A 284 -3.42 -9.93 -28.68
N PHE A 285 -3.27 -10.41 -27.44
CA PHE A 285 -2.76 -11.77 -27.19
C PHE A 285 -3.66 -12.82 -27.85
N ASN A 286 -4.97 -12.69 -27.72
CA ASN A 286 -5.91 -13.64 -28.33
C ASN A 286 -5.84 -13.59 -29.88
N LEU A 287 -5.82 -12.40 -30.47
CA LEU A 287 -5.75 -12.22 -31.92
C LEU A 287 -4.47 -12.78 -32.57
N LEU A 288 -3.34 -12.63 -31.88
CA LEU A 288 -2.04 -13.05 -32.40
C LEU A 288 -1.61 -14.44 -31.89
N ASP A 289 -2.53 -15.18 -31.29
CA ASP A 289 -2.28 -16.51 -30.70
C ASP A 289 -1.07 -16.50 -29.74
N GLY A 290 -1.07 -15.53 -28.82
CA GLY A 290 -0.06 -15.40 -27.77
C GLY A 290 -0.28 -16.39 -26.63
N GLY A 291 0.83 -16.87 -26.06
CA GLY A 291 0.81 -17.67 -24.84
C GLY A 291 2.22 -17.85 -24.28
N LEU A 292 2.32 -18.18 -22.98
CA LEU A 292 3.59 -18.50 -22.32
C LEU A 292 3.68 -19.99 -22.01
N VAL A 293 4.89 -20.51 -21.85
CA VAL A 293 5.11 -21.93 -21.51
C VAL A 293 4.85 -22.23 -20.03
N ALA A 294 4.96 -21.22 -19.16
CA ALA A 294 4.72 -21.31 -17.72
C ALA A 294 4.30 -19.94 -17.16
N GLY A 295 3.88 -19.91 -15.89
CA GLY A 295 3.58 -18.67 -15.18
C GLY A 295 4.83 -17.83 -14.91
N PRO A 296 4.94 -16.59 -15.44
CA PRO A 296 6.10 -15.72 -15.21
C PRO A 296 5.99 -14.96 -13.88
N SER A 297 7.10 -14.34 -13.44
CA SER A 297 7.05 -13.33 -12.39
C SER A 297 6.14 -12.17 -12.82
N PRO A 298 5.08 -11.83 -12.06
CA PRO A 298 4.10 -10.85 -12.49
C PRO A 298 4.68 -9.45 -12.75
N GLY A 299 4.40 -8.86 -13.91
CA GLY A 299 4.90 -7.54 -14.25
C GLY A 299 6.32 -7.49 -14.86
N SER A 300 7.05 -8.61 -14.94
CA SER A 300 8.39 -8.60 -15.55
C SER A 300 8.32 -8.83 -17.06
N ILE A 301 8.82 -7.88 -17.85
CA ILE A 301 9.00 -8.09 -19.29
C ILE A 301 10.05 -9.17 -19.58
N PHE A 302 11.08 -9.28 -18.75
CA PHE A 302 12.12 -10.30 -18.93
C PHE A 302 11.56 -11.70 -18.70
N ALA A 303 10.75 -11.90 -17.67
CA ALA A 303 10.10 -13.19 -17.45
C ALA A 303 9.10 -13.51 -18.57
N TYR A 304 8.35 -12.51 -19.05
CA TYR A 304 7.45 -12.67 -20.21
C TYR A 304 8.21 -13.16 -21.44
N LEU A 305 9.27 -12.46 -21.83
CA LEU A 305 10.04 -12.80 -23.03
C LEU A 305 10.77 -14.14 -22.88
N ALA A 306 11.30 -14.44 -21.69
CA ALA A 306 11.99 -15.70 -21.43
C ALA A 306 11.06 -16.93 -21.53
N LEU A 307 9.81 -16.79 -21.10
CA LEU A 307 8.80 -17.85 -21.14
C LEU A 307 7.94 -17.82 -22.41
N THR A 308 8.26 -16.94 -23.36
CA THR A 308 7.57 -16.89 -24.66
C THR A 308 8.12 -17.97 -25.58
N PRO A 309 7.29 -18.87 -26.14
CA PRO A 309 7.73 -19.87 -27.10
C PRO A 309 8.15 -19.22 -28.42
N LYS A 310 9.04 -19.89 -29.16
CA LYS A 310 9.50 -19.44 -30.47
C LYS A 310 8.29 -19.20 -31.39
N GLY A 311 8.24 -18.02 -32.02
CA GLY A 311 7.14 -17.58 -32.89
C GLY A 311 6.06 -16.73 -32.21
N SER A 312 5.95 -16.72 -30.87
CA SER A 312 4.93 -15.93 -30.15
C SER A 312 5.45 -14.58 -29.60
N PHE A 313 6.70 -14.21 -29.93
CA PHE A 313 7.32 -12.95 -29.50
C PHE A 313 6.58 -11.72 -30.00
N LEU A 314 6.10 -11.75 -31.24
CA LEU A 314 5.33 -10.65 -31.81
C LEU A 314 4.04 -10.42 -31.02
N ALA A 315 3.29 -11.51 -30.73
CA ALA A 315 2.07 -11.45 -29.91
C ALA A 315 2.34 -10.86 -28.52
N THR A 316 3.42 -11.31 -27.89
CA THR A 316 3.82 -10.88 -26.54
C THR A 316 4.14 -9.39 -26.51
N ILE A 317 5.03 -8.92 -27.39
CA ILE A 317 5.44 -7.52 -27.44
C ILE A 317 4.28 -6.62 -27.85
N ALA A 318 3.48 -7.04 -28.85
CA ALA A 318 2.34 -6.27 -29.32
C ALA A 318 1.27 -6.13 -28.23
N GLY A 319 0.93 -7.19 -27.50
CA GLY A 319 -0.09 -7.12 -26.46
C GLY A 319 0.35 -6.33 -25.23
N VAL A 320 1.62 -6.45 -24.81
CA VAL A 320 2.19 -5.59 -23.76
C VAL A 320 2.17 -4.13 -24.18
N THR A 321 2.57 -3.84 -25.43
CA THR A 321 2.57 -2.48 -25.97
C THR A 321 1.16 -1.90 -26.08
N ALA A 322 0.19 -2.69 -26.54
CA ALA A 322 -1.21 -2.27 -26.63
C ALA A 322 -1.81 -1.94 -25.25
N GLY A 323 -1.56 -2.80 -24.25
CA GLY A 323 -1.99 -2.53 -22.87
C GLY A 323 -1.33 -1.29 -22.28
N THR A 324 -0.03 -1.10 -22.56
CA THR A 324 0.72 0.10 -22.15
C THR A 324 0.15 1.36 -22.78
N ALA A 325 -0.05 1.37 -24.10
CA ALA A 325 -0.51 2.55 -24.83
C ALA A 325 -1.92 2.97 -24.39
N VAL A 326 -2.86 2.01 -24.30
CA VAL A 326 -4.23 2.31 -23.88
C VAL A 326 -4.27 2.84 -22.45
N THR A 327 -3.58 2.18 -21.52
CA THR A 327 -3.53 2.65 -20.12
C THR A 327 -2.88 4.01 -20.00
N PHE A 328 -1.79 4.25 -20.74
CA PHE A 328 -1.10 5.54 -20.77
C PHE A 328 -2.01 6.66 -21.26
N ILE A 329 -2.71 6.47 -22.39
CA ILE A 329 -3.57 7.49 -22.99
C ILE A 329 -4.70 7.87 -22.03
N ILE A 330 -5.42 6.88 -21.50
CA ILE A 330 -6.56 7.11 -20.60
C ILE A 330 -6.08 7.74 -19.30
N THR A 331 -4.98 7.24 -18.71
CA THR A 331 -4.42 7.81 -17.47
C THR A 331 -3.93 9.23 -17.69
N ALA A 332 -3.21 9.50 -18.79
CA ALA A 332 -2.75 10.84 -19.13
C ALA A 332 -3.91 11.83 -19.27
N PHE A 333 -5.02 11.39 -19.88
CA PHE A 333 -6.25 12.18 -19.98
C PHE A 333 -6.85 12.48 -18.61
N ILE A 334 -7.01 11.46 -17.75
CA ILE A 334 -7.51 11.59 -16.37
C ILE A 334 -6.65 12.59 -15.58
N LEU A 335 -5.32 12.45 -15.63
CA LEU A 335 -4.38 13.31 -14.89
C LEU A 335 -4.38 14.76 -15.41
N LYS A 336 -4.56 14.97 -16.72
CA LYS A 336 -4.63 16.31 -17.33
C LYS A 336 -5.94 17.04 -17.05
N MET A 337 -7.06 16.31 -16.99
CA MET A 337 -8.37 16.89 -16.68
C MET A 337 -8.49 17.36 -15.23
N GLU A 338 -7.57 16.95 -14.37
CA GLU A 338 -7.54 17.36 -12.97
C GLU A 338 -6.98 18.78 -12.84
N LYS A 339 -7.90 19.77 -12.89
CA LYS A 339 -7.61 21.15 -12.50
C LYS A 339 -7.07 21.17 -11.07
N SER A 340 -5.87 21.72 -10.92
CA SER A 340 -5.19 21.93 -9.66
C SER A 340 -6.03 22.76 -8.70
N SER A 341 -6.38 22.19 -7.54
CA SER A 341 -6.31 22.96 -6.29
C SER A 341 -4.84 22.94 -5.87
N GLU A 342 -4.12 24.01 -6.20
CA GLU A 342 -2.69 24.24 -5.94
C GLU A 342 -2.29 24.23 -4.44
N ALA A 343 -3.21 23.94 -3.53
CA ALA A 343 -3.01 24.12 -2.09
C ALA A 343 -2.41 22.92 -1.32
N ASP A 344 -2.38 21.70 -1.86
CA ASP A 344 -2.03 20.51 -1.04
C ASP A 344 -0.63 19.93 -1.28
N SER A 345 0.10 20.34 -2.33
CA SER A 345 1.34 19.65 -2.73
C SER A 345 2.65 20.34 -2.37
N GLU A 346 2.64 21.63 -2.01
CA GLU A 346 3.86 22.33 -1.61
C GLU A 346 4.10 22.36 -0.09
N ASP A 347 3.04 22.32 0.72
CA ASP A 347 3.16 22.51 2.18
C ASP A 347 3.83 21.33 2.89
N THR A 348 3.62 20.09 2.46
CA THR A 348 4.13 18.90 3.18
C THR A 348 5.64 18.67 3.05
N PHE A 349 6.26 19.09 1.93
CA PHE A 349 7.72 19.04 1.78
C PHE A 349 8.39 20.26 2.42
N SER A 350 7.74 21.43 2.36
CA SER A 350 8.17 22.61 3.09
C SER A 350 8.29 22.27 4.58
N ASP A 351 7.31 21.58 5.15
CA ASP A 351 7.28 21.28 6.59
C ASP A 351 8.24 20.16 7.00
N SER A 352 8.43 19.14 6.18
CA SER A 352 9.41 18.08 6.45
C SER A 352 10.86 18.57 6.28
N ALA A 353 11.13 19.39 5.26
CA ALA A 353 12.43 20.01 5.05
C ALA A 353 12.71 21.13 6.08
N LYS A 354 11.66 21.85 6.53
CA LYS A 354 11.72 22.79 7.66
C LYS A 354 11.97 22.04 8.97
N ALA A 355 11.36 20.88 9.21
CA ALA A 355 11.60 20.07 10.40
C ALA A 355 13.04 19.53 10.45
N VAL A 356 13.60 19.11 9.32
CA VAL A 356 15.02 18.71 9.22
C VAL A 356 15.97 19.92 9.36
N LYS A 357 15.60 21.10 8.84
CA LYS A 357 16.36 22.34 9.05
C LYS A 357 16.25 22.86 10.49
N ALA A 358 15.10 22.71 11.14
CA ALA A 358 14.86 23.08 12.53
C ALA A 358 15.66 22.17 13.48
N MET A 359 15.67 20.85 13.23
CA MET A 359 16.55 19.93 13.96
C MET A 359 18.05 20.23 13.76
N LYS A 360 18.44 20.80 12.61
CA LYS A 360 19.82 21.29 12.38
C LYS A 360 20.14 22.60 13.10
N GLN A 361 19.15 23.42 13.46
CA GLN A 361 19.34 24.69 14.17
C GLN A 361 19.32 24.55 15.70
N GLU A 362 18.67 23.51 16.25
CA GLU A 362 18.70 23.20 17.69
C GLU A 362 20.08 22.74 18.22
N GLY A 363 21.05 22.50 17.33
CA GLY A 363 22.42 22.09 17.68
C GLY A 363 23.40 23.22 18.07
N LYS A 364 22.97 24.49 18.13
CA LYS A 364 23.83 25.61 18.57
C LYS A 364 23.32 26.27 19.85
N PHE A 365 23.29 25.52 20.94
CA PHE A 365 23.12 26.09 22.28
C PHE A 365 24.50 26.44 22.86
N SER A 366 24.73 27.72 23.21
CA SER A 366 25.96 28.16 23.85
C SER A 366 25.89 27.90 25.35
N TYR A 367 26.75 27.01 25.86
CA TYR A 367 26.80 26.60 27.26
C TYR A 367 27.39 27.63 28.24
N ARG A 368 27.74 28.83 27.77
CA ARG A 368 28.53 29.80 28.56
C ARG A 368 27.76 30.45 29.73
N ASP A 369 26.42 30.46 29.70
CA ASP A 369 25.60 31.15 30.71
C ASP A 369 24.64 30.23 31.49
N VAL A 370 24.80 28.91 31.39
CA VAL A 370 23.94 27.95 32.11
C VAL A 370 24.38 27.81 33.56
N LYS A 371 23.69 28.49 34.49
CA LYS A 371 23.99 28.45 35.94
C LYS A 371 23.28 27.33 36.71
N ARG A 372 22.20 26.75 36.17
CA ARG A 372 21.46 25.64 36.78
C ARG A 372 20.91 24.73 35.69
N ILE A 373 21.03 23.43 35.92
CA ILE A 373 20.47 22.37 35.09
C ILE A 373 19.45 21.65 35.96
N ALA A 374 18.21 21.54 35.50
CA ALA A 374 17.17 20.74 36.13
C ALA A 374 16.87 19.54 35.22
N PHE A 375 17.00 18.33 35.75
CA PHE A 375 16.55 17.13 35.08
C PHE A 375 15.10 16.88 35.46
N VAL A 376 14.20 16.94 34.48
CA VAL A 376 12.82 16.49 34.63
C VAL A 376 12.68 15.24 33.76
N CYS A 377 12.58 14.09 34.40
CA CYS A 377 12.29 12.85 33.70
C CYS A 377 10.77 12.79 33.48
N ASP A 378 10.34 12.95 32.23
CA ASP A 378 8.94 12.81 31.82
C ASP A 378 8.50 11.34 31.70
N ALA A 379 9.41 10.40 31.96
CA ALA A 379 9.12 8.98 32.09
C ALA A 379 8.99 8.66 33.59
N GLY A 380 7.79 8.81 34.12
CA GLY A 380 7.45 8.44 35.50
C GLY A 380 7.58 6.95 35.75
N TRP A 381 8.80 6.46 36.04
CA TRP A 381 9.08 5.40 37.00
C TRP A 381 10.60 5.29 37.22
N ALA A 382 11.08 5.84 38.34
CA ALA A 382 12.40 5.52 38.87
C ALA A 382 12.20 4.84 40.23
N PRO A 383 12.80 3.65 40.47
CA PRO A 383 12.82 3.03 41.78
C PRO A 383 13.45 3.97 42.82
N ALA A 384 12.96 3.93 44.06
CA ALA A 384 13.33 4.84 45.15
C ALA A 384 14.82 4.86 45.54
N GLN A 385 15.68 4.07 44.90
CA GLN A 385 17.12 3.98 45.17
C GLN A 385 17.97 5.03 44.43
N TRP A 386 17.38 5.87 43.58
CA TRP A 386 18.11 6.88 42.77
C TRP A 386 17.62 8.32 42.98
N ALA A 387 17.01 8.65 44.12
CA ALA A 387 16.67 10.04 44.45
C ALA A 387 17.92 10.79 44.99
N PRO A 388 18.41 11.87 44.33
CA PRO A 388 19.45 12.70 44.91
C PRO A 388 18.89 13.50 46.09
N GLN A 389 19.46 13.31 47.28
CA GLN A 389 19.06 13.88 48.59
C GLN A 389 19.11 15.42 48.72
N ARG A 390 19.02 16.21 47.64
CA ARG A 390 19.16 17.68 47.70
C ARG A 390 18.07 18.51 47.04
N SER A 391 16.95 17.92 46.63
CA SER A 391 15.81 18.67 46.05
C SER A 391 14.70 19.03 47.06
N ALA A 392 14.84 18.67 48.33
CA ALA A 392 13.80 18.91 49.34
C ALA A 392 13.71 20.37 49.86
N ASP A 393 14.71 21.22 49.63
CA ASP A 393 14.74 22.56 50.26
C ASP A 393 14.17 23.70 49.40
N VAL A 394 13.79 23.46 48.14
CA VAL A 394 13.29 24.53 47.25
C VAL A 394 11.76 24.70 47.29
N TRP A 395 11.03 23.72 47.82
CA TRP A 395 9.55 23.76 47.88
C TRP A 395 8.97 24.44 49.13
N LYS A 396 9.81 24.94 50.06
CA LYS A 396 9.35 25.62 51.30
C LYS A 396 9.29 27.15 51.23
N ARG A 397 9.44 27.79 50.06
CA ARG A 397 9.36 29.26 49.92
C ARG A 397 8.40 29.75 48.85
N ARG A 398 7.19 29.19 48.83
CA ARG A 398 5.98 29.87 48.33
C ARG A 398 4.77 29.32 49.10
N ALA A 399 4.58 29.83 50.31
CA ALA A 399 3.30 29.89 51.00
C ALA A 399 2.97 31.37 51.15
#